data_AF-A0A957BMQ8-F1
#
_entry.id   AF-A0A957BMQ8-F1
#
_cell.length_a   1.000
_cell.length_b   1.000
_cell.length_c   1.000
_cell.angle_alpha   90.00
_cell.angle_beta   90.00
_cell.angle_gamma   90.00
#
_symmetry.space_group_name_H-M   'P 1'
#
loop_
_entity.id
_entity.type
_entity.pdbx_description
1 polymer ?
#
loop_
_entity_poly.entity_id
_entity_poly.type
_entity_poly.pdbx_seq_one_letter_code
_entity_poly.pdbx_strand_id
1 'polypeptide(L)'
;MRTLIRFTSYLLLMTLVLVAPYQATYAQVDLCPSYTSRVVSDVASHCASMGPDEVCNGNSNVQTLVDGNSDPLDDSTELGTTSWLAGTLIVDTSPLDLNEQIYGVAPMRVRANLPVGHPGRDLVLMPIGGVEIGNGVPFDEALLLPTEEESLSVVTATTATLYAEASASSPVVGTVPAGTSLIADGTTPDQDWLRVYFEYPGDYGTVATAWINQSVLRNVNTDLLPFVAADSLTPMQKFYFNNTFESPLCPGAPSGSILVQAPKDVETDLVVNDADVLITSSVSFNIREPNTMELRVLDGMAVLCRNTPNEIIVPEGFAIDLPLNLPKDVEIADRLFSSSDFCAWQNLRLMTIAELGNLTLLEQLRTNVLNQSVTLPNIICPSAVGPSACVVTIDDQVTRDSIRELCDNGSISEQVCELVR
;
A
#
# COMPACT_ATOMS: atom_id res chain seq x y z
N MET A 1 24.89 -78.50 -10.77
CA MET A 1 25.27 -77.44 -11.74
C MET A 1 24.06 -76.70 -12.35
N ARG A 2 22.92 -77.35 -12.62
CA ARG A 2 21.69 -76.68 -13.12
C ARG A 2 20.92 -75.84 -12.08
N THR A 3 21.10 -76.09 -10.79
CA THR A 3 20.45 -75.33 -9.70
C THR A 3 21.18 -74.05 -9.30
N LEU A 4 22.49 -73.95 -9.57
CA LEU A 4 23.29 -72.76 -9.23
C LEU A 4 23.01 -71.58 -10.19
N ILE A 5 22.62 -71.87 -11.44
CA ILE A 5 22.33 -70.87 -12.48
C ILE A 5 20.96 -70.20 -12.27
N ARG A 6 20.01 -70.88 -11.60
CA ARG A 6 18.69 -70.29 -11.30
C ARG A 6 18.72 -69.32 -10.11
N PHE A 7 19.65 -69.50 -9.18
CA PHE A 7 19.81 -68.62 -8.03
C PHE A 7 20.50 -67.29 -8.38
N THR A 8 21.48 -67.32 -9.29
CA THR A 8 22.15 -66.09 -9.76
C THR A 8 21.24 -65.21 -10.60
N SER A 9 20.32 -65.78 -11.38
CA SER A 9 19.35 -65.01 -12.17
C SER A 9 18.29 -64.31 -11.30
N TYR A 10 17.91 -64.89 -10.16
CA TYR A 10 16.97 -64.25 -9.22
C TYR A 10 17.65 -63.16 -8.38
N LEU A 11 18.92 -63.36 -8.01
CA LEU A 11 19.69 -62.34 -7.27
C LEU A 11 19.97 -61.11 -8.13
N LEU A 12 20.21 -61.28 -9.45
CA LEU A 12 20.42 -60.18 -10.39
C LEU A 12 19.13 -59.43 -10.75
N LEU A 13 17.97 -60.10 -10.70
CA LEU A 13 16.67 -59.45 -10.90
C LEU A 13 16.23 -58.67 -9.65
N MET A 14 16.58 -59.13 -8.45
CA MET A 14 16.19 -58.45 -7.21
C MET A 14 17.06 -57.22 -6.89
N THR A 15 18.31 -57.17 -7.36
CA THR A 15 19.16 -55.97 -7.24
C THR A 15 18.81 -54.88 -8.25
N LEU A 16 18.18 -55.22 -9.40
CA LEU A 16 17.77 -54.22 -10.40
C LEU A 16 16.49 -53.44 -10.00
N VAL A 17 15.68 -53.97 -9.08
CA VAL A 17 14.43 -53.31 -8.61
C VAL A 17 14.69 -52.33 -7.44
N LEU A 18 15.86 -52.39 -6.80
CA LEU A 18 16.25 -51.49 -5.70
C LEU A 18 16.99 -50.23 -6.16
N VAL A 19 17.19 -50.04 -7.47
CA VAL A 19 17.71 -48.80 -8.09
C VAL A 19 16.62 -48.17 -8.95
N ALA A 20 15.41 -48.02 -8.38
CA ALA A 20 14.52 -46.99 -8.88
C ALA A 20 15.17 -45.65 -8.50
N PRO A 21 15.48 -44.75 -9.45
CA PRO A 21 15.89 -43.41 -9.08
C PRO A 21 14.74 -42.81 -8.27
N TYR A 22 15.02 -42.42 -7.03
CA TYR A 22 14.24 -41.43 -6.29
C TYR A 22 14.28 -40.14 -7.13
N GLN A 23 13.46 -40.07 -8.17
CA GLN A 23 13.13 -38.84 -8.85
C GLN A 23 12.26 -38.09 -7.84
N ALA A 24 12.92 -37.30 -6.99
CA ALA A 24 12.22 -36.28 -6.23
C ALA A 24 11.42 -35.44 -7.22
N THR A 25 10.15 -35.23 -6.91
CA THR A 25 9.18 -34.44 -7.65
C THR A 25 9.68 -32.99 -7.82
N TYR A 26 10.32 -32.69 -8.95
CA TYR A 26 10.71 -31.32 -9.36
C TYR A 26 9.77 -30.69 -10.40
N ALA A 27 8.62 -31.31 -10.69
CA ALA A 27 7.73 -30.87 -11.77
C ALA A 27 6.86 -29.63 -11.44
N GLN A 28 6.76 -29.22 -10.17
CA GLN A 28 5.98 -28.02 -9.78
C GLN A 28 6.81 -26.72 -9.80
N VAL A 29 8.14 -26.81 -9.92
CA VAL A 29 9.03 -25.64 -9.80
C VAL A 29 8.92 -24.67 -11.00
N ASP A 30 8.55 -25.15 -12.19
CA ASP A 30 8.48 -24.33 -13.41
C ASP A 30 7.10 -23.65 -13.64
N LEU A 31 6.04 -24.11 -12.96
CA LEU A 31 4.68 -23.57 -13.15
C LEU A 31 4.47 -22.25 -12.38
N CYS A 32 5.11 -22.12 -11.21
CA CYS A 32 4.96 -20.96 -10.34
C CYS A 32 5.32 -19.63 -11.04
N PRO A 33 6.57 -19.44 -11.54
CA PRO A 33 6.95 -18.14 -12.11
C PRO A 33 6.15 -17.81 -13.37
N SER A 34 5.87 -18.81 -14.22
CA SER A 34 5.15 -18.58 -15.48
C SER A 34 3.69 -18.18 -15.25
N TYR A 35 3.02 -18.77 -14.25
CA TYR A 35 1.65 -18.42 -13.91
C TYR A 35 1.56 -17.04 -13.23
N THR A 36 2.39 -16.75 -12.23
CA THR A 36 2.34 -15.46 -11.53
C THR A 36 2.73 -14.30 -12.44
N SER A 37 3.73 -14.48 -13.33
CA SER A 37 4.07 -13.45 -14.33
C SER A 37 2.93 -13.19 -15.31
N ARG A 38 2.13 -14.22 -15.65
CA ARG A 38 0.93 -14.03 -16.49
C ARG A 38 -0.12 -13.20 -15.77
N VAL A 39 -0.44 -13.52 -14.51
CA VAL A 39 -1.42 -12.76 -13.71
C VAL A 39 -1.04 -11.28 -13.65
N VAL A 40 0.22 -10.99 -13.35
CA VAL A 40 0.73 -9.60 -13.31
C VAL A 40 0.64 -8.92 -14.69
N SER A 41 0.91 -9.64 -15.78
CA SER A 41 0.78 -9.12 -17.13
C SER A 41 -0.68 -8.84 -17.53
N ASP A 42 -1.60 -9.70 -17.11
CA ASP A 42 -3.04 -9.56 -17.39
C ASP A 42 -3.59 -8.33 -16.63
N VAL A 43 -3.28 -8.19 -15.34
CA VAL A 43 -3.62 -6.99 -14.55
C VAL A 43 -3.04 -5.73 -15.17
N ALA A 44 -1.77 -5.75 -15.55
CA ALA A 44 -1.14 -4.61 -16.20
C ALA A 44 -1.85 -4.23 -17.51
N SER A 45 -2.31 -5.20 -18.29
CA SER A 45 -2.95 -4.94 -19.59
C SER A 45 -4.38 -4.43 -19.43
N HIS A 46 -5.13 -4.98 -18.49
CA HIS A 46 -6.55 -4.67 -18.32
C HIS A 46 -6.81 -3.46 -17.42
N CYS A 47 -5.92 -3.15 -16.47
CA CYS A 47 -6.11 -2.05 -15.51
C CYS A 47 -5.27 -0.80 -15.82
N ALA A 48 -4.74 -0.67 -17.03
CA ALA A 48 -3.85 0.45 -17.39
C ALA A 48 -4.57 1.82 -17.43
N SER A 49 -5.88 1.83 -17.66
CA SER A 49 -6.68 3.04 -17.89
C SER A 49 -7.52 3.46 -16.68
N MET A 50 -7.21 2.97 -15.49
CA MET A 50 -7.92 3.35 -14.28
C MET A 50 -7.83 4.85 -14.02
N GLY A 51 -8.97 5.46 -13.72
CA GLY A 51 -9.08 6.80 -13.20
C GLY A 51 -8.84 6.89 -11.68
N PRO A 52 -8.87 8.10 -11.11
CA PRO A 52 -8.87 8.30 -9.67
C PRO A 52 -10.11 7.66 -9.03
N ASP A 53 -9.96 7.22 -7.78
CA ASP A 53 -11.04 6.65 -6.96
C ASP A 53 -11.71 5.41 -7.59
N GLU A 54 -10.93 4.57 -8.29
CA GLU A 54 -11.42 3.34 -8.92
C GLU A 54 -10.71 2.07 -8.42
N VAL A 55 -11.42 0.95 -8.38
CA VAL A 55 -10.88 -0.41 -8.32
C VAL A 55 -11.04 -1.07 -9.69
N CYS A 56 -10.05 -1.88 -10.10
CA CYS A 56 -10.11 -2.64 -11.35
C CYS A 56 -10.15 -4.15 -11.09
N ASN A 57 -11.09 -4.84 -11.74
CA ASN A 57 -11.12 -6.29 -11.81
C ASN A 57 -10.17 -6.77 -12.93
N GLY A 58 -8.87 -6.78 -12.66
CA GLY A 58 -7.84 -7.10 -13.65
C GLY A 58 -7.74 -8.57 -14.04
N ASN A 59 -8.29 -9.46 -13.20
CA ASN A 59 -8.24 -10.89 -13.38
C ASN A 59 -9.42 -11.59 -12.69
N SER A 60 -9.84 -12.75 -13.19
CA SER A 60 -11.08 -13.45 -12.79
C SER A 60 -11.11 -13.99 -11.35
N ASN A 61 -10.13 -13.65 -10.51
CA ASN A 61 -9.98 -14.14 -9.15
C ASN A 61 -10.10 -12.99 -8.15
N VAL A 62 -10.92 -11.99 -8.51
CA VAL A 62 -11.22 -10.79 -7.72
C VAL A 62 -12.73 -10.65 -7.67
N GLN A 63 -13.26 -10.54 -6.46
CA GLN A 63 -14.67 -10.26 -6.22
C GLN A 63 -14.82 -8.89 -5.57
N THR A 64 -15.79 -8.10 -6.04
CA THR A 64 -16.07 -6.77 -5.52
C THR A 64 -17.54 -6.66 -5.11
N LEU A 65 -17.77 -6.29 -3.86
CA LEU A 65 -19.11 -5.99 -3.34
C LEU A 65 -19.31 -4.47 -3.38
N VAL A 66 -20.43 -4.04 -3.96
CA VAL A 66 -20.80 -2.63 -4.11
C VAL A 66 -22.08 -2.34 -3.33
N ASP A 67 -22.14 -1.18 -2.67
CA ASP A 67 -23.29 -0.74 -1.88
C ASP A 67 -24.58 -0.72 -2.72
N GLY A 68 -25.68 -1.16 -2.14
CA GLY A 68 -26.97 -1.31 -2.79
C GLY A 68 -27.16 -2.57 -3.63
N ASN A 69 -26.13 -3.40 -3.83
CA ASN A 69 -26.23 -4.73 -4.44
C ASN A 69 -26.06 -5.83 -3.37
N SER A 70 -27.07 -6.70 -3.22
CA SER A 70 -26.98 -7.87 -2.33
C SER A 70 -26.17 -9.03 -2.91
N ASP A 71 -25.85 -8.96 -4.20
CA ASP A 71 -24.96 -9.89 -4.88
C ASP A 71 -23.63 -9.17 -5.13
N PRO A 72 -22.46 -9.82 -4.90
CA PRO A 72 -21.19 -9.36 -5.44
C PRO A 72 -21.39 -9.01 -6.93
N LEU A 73 -20.65 -8.03 -7.45
CA LEU A 73 -20.63 -7.83 -8.90
C LEU A 73 -20.41 -9.20 -9.53
N ASP A 74 -21.43 -9.65 -10.28
CA ASP A 74 -21.55 -11.01 -10.82
C ASP A 74 -20.18 -11.44 -11.38
N ASP A 75 -19.77 -12.69 -11.16
CA ASP A 75 -18.51 -13.32 -11.65
C ASP A 75 -18.34 -13.20 -13.20
N SER A 76 -19.31 -12.56 -13.87
CA SER A 76 -19.37 -12.19 -15.28
C SER A 76 -18.82 -10.80 -15.62
N THR A 77 -18.27 -10.01 -14.69
CA THR A 77 -17.62 -8.73 -15.05
C THR A 77 -16.46 -8.98 -16.02
N GLU A 78 -16.51 -8.34 -17.19
CA GLU A 78 -15.44 -8.40 -18.18
C GLU A 78 -14.12 -7.96 -17.53
N LEU A 79 -13.02 -8.67 -17.79
CA LEU A 79 -11.69 -8.30 -17.28
C LEU A 79 -11.36 -6.86 -17.67
N GLY A 80 -10.89 -6.08 -16.68
CA GLY A 80 -10.61 -4.65 -16.84
C GLY A 80 -11.79 -3.75 -16.53
N THR A 81 -12.95 -4.29 -16.13
CA THR A 81 -14.05 -3.46 -15.61
C THR A 81 -13.58 -2.73 -14.36
N THR A 82 -13.79 -1.41 -14.35
CA THR A 82 -13.54 -0.56 -13.19
C THR A 82 -14.83 -0.28 -12.43
N SER A 83 -14.70 0.01 -11.14
CA SER A 83 -15.81 0.43 -10.28
C SER A 83 -15.34 1.52 -9.34
N TRP A 84 -16.24 2.41 -8.99
CA TRP A 84 -15.91 3.55 -8.14
C TRP A 84 -15.76 3.13 -6.67
N LEU A 85 -14.72 3.61 -6.00
CA LEU A 85 -14.37 3.20 -4.64
C LEU A 85 -15.38 3.66 -3.59
N ALA A 86 -16.03 4.81 -3.78
CA ALA A 86 -17.03 5.28 -2.80
C ALA A 86 -18.20 4.29 -2.67
N GLY A 87 -18.62 3.68 -3.78
CA GLY A 87 -19.65 2.66 -3.78
C GLY A 87 -19.12 1.26 -3.46
N THR A 88 -17.81 1.05 -3.39
CA THR A 88 -17.23 -0.28 -3.15
C THR A 88 -17.14 -0.55 -1.64
N LEU A 89 -17.78 -1.62 -1.19
CA LEU A 89 -17.79 -2.04 0.21
C LEU A 89 -16.65 -3.02 0.51
N ILE A 90 -16.49 -4.05 -0.32
CA ILE A 90 -15.50 -5.12 -0.11
C ILE A 90 -14.79 -5.41 -1.44
N VAL A 91 -13.49 -5.66 -1.36
CA VAL A 91 -12.69 -6.27 -2.43
C VAL A 91 -12.01 -7.52 -1.85
N ASP A 92 -12.32 -8.67 -2.43
CA ASP A 92 -11.73 -9.96 -2.07
C ASP A 92 -10.88 -10.49 -3.23
N THR A 93 -9.69 -10.98 -2.90
CA THR A 93 -8.72 -11.53 -3.85
C THR A 93 -8.45 -12.98 -3.50
N SER A 94 -8.54 -13.88 -4.48
CA SER A 94 -8.36 -15.32 -4.18
C SER A 94 -6.90 -15.65 -3.85
N PRO A 95 -6.64 -16.60 -2.92
CA PRO A 95 -5.29 -17.09 -2.66
C PRO A 95 -4.72 -17.80 -3.89
N LEU A 96 -3.41 -18.02 -3.88
CA LEU A 96 -2.75 -18.75 -4.95
C LEU A 96 -3.08 -20.24 -4.86
N ASP A 97 -3.72 -20.79 -5.89
CA ASP A 97 -3.85 -22.25 -6.09
C ASP A 97 -3.44 -22.60 -7.53
N LEU A 98 -2.39 -23.40 -7.64
CA LEU A 98 -1.81 -23.80 -8.93
C LEU A 98 -2.59 -24.90 -9.64
N ASN A 99 -3.38 -25.70 -8.91
CA ASN A 99 -4.22 -26.74 -9.49
C ASN A 99 -5.44 -26.13 -10.14
N GLU A 100 -6.05 -25.14 -9.46
CA GLU A 100 -7.21 -24.41 -9.96
C GLU A 100 -6.82 -23.23 -10.86
N GLN A 101 -5.54 -22.86 -10.89
CA GLN A 101 -5.02 -21.69 -11.60
C GLN A 101 -5.76 -20.41 -11.18
N ILE A 102 -5.85 -20.20 -9.87
CA ILE A 102 -6.41 -19.01 -9.25
C ILE A 102 -5.32 -18.25 -8.49
N TYR A 103 -5.36 -16.92 -8.59
CA TYR A 103 -4.56 -15.98 -7.82
C TYR A 103 -5.10 -14.58 -8.08
N GLY A 104 -5.59 -13.88 -7.06
CA GLY A 104 -6.22 -12.57 -7.19
C GLY A 104 -5.25 -11.40 -7.04
N VAL A 105 -5.36 -10.40 -7.90
CA VAL A 105 -4.65 -9.11 -7.77
C VAL A 105 -5.57 -8.00 -8.24
N ALA A 106 -5.91 -7.06 -7.36
CA ALA A 106 -6.85 -5.99 -7.67
C ALA A 106 -6.22 -4.61 -7.41
N PRO A 107 -5.68 -3.92 -8.42
CA PRO A 107 -5.22 -2.55 -8.23
C PRO A 107 -6.39 -1.61 -7.95
N MET A 108 -6.15 -0.63 -7.09
CA MET A 108 -7.03 0.49 -6.77
C MET A 108 -6.25 1.80 -6.86
N ARG A 109 -6.92 2.85 -7.32
CA ARG A 109 -6.46 4.24 -7.29
C ARG A 109 -7.23 4.95 -6.19
N VAL A 110 -6.57 5.23 -5.08
CA VAL A 110 -7.15 5.84 -3.89
C VAL A 110 -6.61 7.25 -3.77
N ARG A 111 -7.48 8.26 -3.72
CA ARG A 111 -7.01 9.64 -3.63
C ARG A 111 -6.33 9.99 -2.30
N ALA A 112 -6.75 9.34 -1.22
CA ALA A 112 -6.27 9.62 0.14
C ALA A 112 -6.37 11.12 0.48
N ASN A 113 -5.32 11.72 1.04
CA ASN A 113 -5.22 13.15 1.32
C ASN A 113 -4.65 13.98 0.15
N LEU A 114 -4.45 13.38 -1.04
CA LEU A 114 -3.85 14.07 -2.18
C LEU A 114 -4.85 15.03 -2.85
N PRO A 115 -4.40 16.22 -3.27
CA PRO A 115 -5.28 17.19 -3.92
C PRO A 115 -5.49 16.91 -5.40
N VAL A 116 -6.56 17.46 -5.94
CA VAL A 116 -6.74 17.55 -7.40
C VAL A 116 -5.62 18.39 -8.02
N GLY A 117 -5.06 17.90 -9.11
CA GLY A 117 -4.01 18.60 -9.87
C GLY A 117 -2.59 18.31 -9.38
N HIS A 118 -2.39 17.44 -8.38
CA HIS A 118 -1.06 16.93 -8.07
C HIS A 118 -0.50 16.15 -9.28
N PRO A 119 0.69 16.52 -9.80
CA PRO A 119 1.30 15.90 -10.97
C PRO A 119 1.80 14.51 -10.59
N GLY A 120 1.00 13.51 -10.86
CA GLY A 120 1.30 12.17 -10.43
C GLY A 120 0.07 11.30 -10.56
N ARG A 121 0.17 10.13 -9.98
CA ARG A 121 -0.94 9.21 -9.86
C ARG A 121 -1.37 9.18 -8.40
N ASP A 122 -2.64 8.92 -8.13
CA ASP A 122 -3.14 8.73 -6.76
C ASP A 122 -2.42 7.58 -6.04
N LEU A 123 -2.69 7.42 -4.75
CA LEU A 123 -2.19 6.27 -4.00
C LEU A 123 -2.64 4.96 -4.66
N VAL A 124 -1.69 4.05 -4.85
CA VAL A 124 -1.99 2.68 -5.29
C VAL A 124 -2.24 1.83 -4.06
N LEU A 125 -3.41 1.21 -3.99
CA LEU A 125 -3.71 0.15 -3.04
C LEU A 125 -3.91 -1.14 -3.85
N MET A 126 -3.14 -2.19 -3.57
CA MET A 126 -3.16 -3.42 -4.35
C MET A 126 -3.13 -4.64 -3.42
N PRO A 127 -4.30 -5.20 -3.04
CA PRO A 127 -4.39 -6.56 -2.50
C PRO A 127 -3.88 -7.59 -3.51
N ILE A 128 -3.07 -8.52 -3.02
CA ILE A 128 -2.40 -9.56 -3.77
C ILE A 128 -2.52 -10.86 -3.00
N GLY A 129 -3.28 -11.80 -3.57
CA GLY A 129 -3.55 -13.11 -2.99
C GLY A 129 -4.43 -13.02 -1.74
N GLY A 130 -5.39 -13.93 -1.61
CA GLY A 130 -6.09 -14.28 -0.36
C GLY A 130 -6.34 -13.14 0.63
N VAL A 131 -6.73 -11.96 0.16
CA VAL A 131 -6.88 -10.73 0.94
C VAL A 131 -8.29 -10.20 0.73
N GLU A 132 -8.96 -9.93 1.85
CA GLU A 132 -10.25 -9.24 1.90
C GLU A 132 -10.00 -7.83 2.46
N ILE A 133 -10.37 -6.80 1.69
CA ILE A 133 -10.33 -5.38 2.09
C ILE A 133 -11.76 -4.85 2.16
N GLY A 134 -12.10 -4.17 3.24
CA GLY A 134 -13.35 -3.43 3.41
C GLY A 134 -13.12 -1.93 3.49
N ASN A 135 -14.01 -1.14 2.88
CA ASN A 135 -14.00 0.31 3.01
C ASN A 135 -14.33 0.73 4.44
N GLY A 136 -13.44 1.49 5.07
CA GLY A 136 -13.67 2.04 6.40
C GLY A 136 -14.28 3.45 6.37
N VAL A 137 -14.54 4.01 5.19
CA VAL A 137 -15.21 5.30 5.00
C VAL A 137 -16.61 5.06 4.45
N PRO A 138 -17.68 5.30 5.25
CA PRO A 138 -19.06 5.18 4.77
C PRO A 138 -19.35 6.10 3.58
N PHE A 139 -20.19 5.65 2.66
CA PHE A 139 -20.51 6.40 1.43
C PHE A 139 -21.08 7.81 1.71
N ASP A 140 -21.92 7.94 2.73
CA ASP A 140 -22.56 9.20 3.13
C ASP A 140 -21.66 10.13 3.96
N GLU A 141 -20.51 9.64 4.42
CA GLU A 141 -19.48 10.40 5.14
C GLU A 141 -18.24 10.71 4.28
N ALA A 142 -18.08 10.00 3.15
CA ALA A 142 -16.91 10.13 2.28
C ALA A 142 -16.77 11.52 1.67
N LEU A 143 -15.55 12.07 1.75
CA LEU A 143 -15.16 13.27 1.02
C LEU A 143 -14.97 12.94 -0.46
N LEU A 144 -15.90 13.39 -1.29
CA LEU A 144 -15.84 13.21 -2.74
C LEU A 144 -15.18 14.43 -3.37
N LEU A 145 -13.92 14.30 -3.76
CA LEU A 145 -13.17 15.37 -4.40
C LEU A 145 -13.53 15.47 -5.89
N PRO A 146 -13.60 16.70 -6.45
CA PRO A 146 -13.95 16.88 -7.85
C PRO A 146 -12.94 16.18 -8.77
N THR A 147 -13.36 15.85 -9.99
CA THR A 147 -12.41 15.48 -11.05
C THR A 147 -11.57 16.68 -11.48
N GLU A 148 -10.48 16.47 -12.23
CA GLU A 148 -9.69 17.58 -12.76
C GLU A 148 -10.53 18.56 -13.59
N GLU A 149 -11.49 18.04 -14.37
CA GLU A 149 -12.39 18.85 -15.21
C GLU A 149 -13.41 19.66 -14.38
N GLU A 150 -13.75 19.19 -13.19
CA GLU A 150 -14.69 19.84 -12.25
C GLU A 150 -13.98 20.72 -11.22
N SER A 151 -12.65 20.63 -11.12
CA SER A 151 -11.85 21.40 -10.18
C SER A 151 -11.92 22.90 -10.46
N LEU A 152 -11.76 23.71 -9.41
CA LEU A 152 -11.92 25.16 -9.51
C LEU A 152 -10.57 25.84 -9.70
N SER A 153 -10.34 26.40 -10.88
CA SER A 153 -9.20 27.30 -11.10
C SER A 153 -9.47 28.65 -10.43
N VAL A 154 -8.71 28.98 -9.39
CA VAL A 154 -8.80 30.26 -8.68
C VAL A 154 -7.62 31.16 -9.01
N VAL A 155 -7.85 32.48 -9.01
CA VAL A 155 -6.80 33.48 -9.31
C VAL A 155 -6.67 34.47 -8.16
N THR A 156 -5.45 34.69 -7.69
CA THR A 156 -5.16 35.62 -6.60
C THR A 156 -5.39 37.07 -7.02
N ALA A 157 -6.13 37.83 -6.20
CA ALA A 157 -6.41 39.24 -6.44
C ALA A 157 -5.22 40.13 -6.08
N THR A 158 -4.55 39.78 -4.98
CA THR A 158 -3.36 40.41 -4.41
C THR A 158 -2.30 39.34 -4.18
N THR A 159 -1.10 39.74 -3.71
CA THR A 159 -0.17 38.77 -3.12
C THR A 159 -0.89 38.03 -2.00
N ALA A 160 -0.81 36.71 -2.01
CA ALA A 160 -1.50 35.83 -1.09
C ALA A 160 -0.52 34.95 -0.32
N THR A 161 -0.84 34.70 0.94
CA THR A 161 -0.12 33.78 1.81
C THR A 161 -0.83 32.43 1.80
N LEU A 162 -0.04 31.36 1.76
CA LEU A 162 -0.49 29.97 1.84
C LEU A 162 -0.14 29.40 3.22
N TYR A 163 -1.06 28.60 3.77
CA TYR A 163 -0.99 28.06 5.12
C TYR A 163 -1.07 26.54 5.11
N ALA A 164 -0.40 25.87 6.06
CA ALA A 164 -0.46 24.42 6.21
C ALA A 164 -1.87 23.91 6.56
N GLU A 165 -2.62 24.68 7.36
CA GLU A 165 -4.00 24.43 7.74
C GLU A 165 -4.89 25.64 7.43
N ALA A 166 -6.22 25.44 7.46
CA ALA A 166 -7.23 26.47 7.21
C ALA A 166 -7.36 27.50 8.35
N SER A 167 -6.25 28.15 8.72
CA SER A 167 -6.20 29.14 9.79
C SER A 167 -5.08 30.15 9.56
N ALA A 168 -5.35 31.43 9.86
CA ALA A 168 -4.34 32.48 9.81
C ALA A 168 -3.25 32.33 10.90
N SER A 169 -3.48 31.49 11.92
CA SER A 169 -2.48 31.14 12.93
C SER A 169 -1.63 29.92 12.56
N SER A 170 -1.99 29.21 11.48
CA SER A 170 -1.23 28.08 10.96
C SER A 170 0.17 28.53 10.49
N PRO A 171 1.17 27.63 10.47
CA PRO A 171 2.43 27.86 9.76
C PRO A 171 2.20 28.34 8.33
N VAL A 172 2.97 29.34 7.91
CA VAL A 172 3.01 29.84 6.54
C VAL A 172 3.94 28.94 5.73
N VAL A 173 3.41 28.34 4.66
CA VAL A 173 4.13 27.39 3.82
C VAL A 173 4.57 27.99 2.50
N GLY A 174 3.97 29.12 2.11
CA GLY A 174 4.30 29.78 0.86
C GLY A 174 3.68 31.16 0.73
N THR A 175 4.16 31.89 -0.29
CA THR A 175 3.53 33.13 -0.75
C THR A 175 3.48 33.14 -2.27
N VAL A 176 2.37 33.57 -2.83
CA VAL A 176 2.16 33.65 -4.28
C VAL A 176 1.85 35.09 -4.70
N PRO A 177 2.39 35.58 -5.83
CA PRO A 177 2.07 36.91 -6.34
C PRO A 177 0.59 37.08 -6.70
N ALA A 178 0.16 38.33 -6.91
CA ALA A 178 -1.14 38.63 -7.50
C ALA A 178 -1.21 38.11 -8.95
N GLY A 179 -2.36 37.57 -9.34
CA GLY A 179 -2.59 37.01 -10.67
C GLY A 179 -2.13 35.57 -10.86
N THR A 180 -1.66 34.90 -9.81
CA THR A 180 -1.32 33.48 -9.84
C THR A 180 -2.59 32.63 -9.93
N SER A 181 -2.59 31.66 -10.84
CA SER A 181 -3.65 30.64 -10.95
C SER A 181 -3.30 29.43 -10.09
N LEU A 182 -4.24 28.96 -9.29
CA LEU A 182 -4.14 27.75 -8.47
C LEU A 182 -5.36 26.86 -8.74
N ILE A 183 -5.22 25.56 -8.48
CA ILE A 183 -6.33 24.61 -8.55
C ILE A 183 -6.84 24.39 -7.12
N ALA A 184 -8.12 24.65 -6.90
CA ALA A 184 -8.81 24.41 -5.65
C ALA A 184 -9.74 23.21 -5.78
N ASP A 185 -9.80 22.39 -4.74
CA ASP A 185 -10.51 21.12 -4.73
C ASP A 185 -11.38 20.89 -3.49
N GLY A 186 -11.37 21.85 -2.57
CA GLY A 186 -12.16 21.81 -1.36
C GLY A 186 -12.23 23.16 -0.67
N THR A 187 -13.20 23.32 0.22
CA THR A 187 -13.35 24.52 1.04
C THR A 187 -13.72 24.13 2.46
N THR A 188 -13.43 24.99 3.45
CA THR A 188 -13.90 24.77 4.81
C THR A 188 -15.44 24.84 4.90
N PRO A 189 -16.07 24.25 5.93
CA PRO A 189 -17.52 24.34 6.11
C PRO A 189 -18.07 25.77 6.22
N ASP A 190 -17.26 26.72 6.69
CA ASP A 190 -17.59 28.16 6.73
C ASP A 190 -17.29 28.90 5.42
N GLN A 191 -16.68 28.22 4.45
CA GLN A 191 -16.27 28.70 3.13
C GLN A 191 -15.22 29.81 3.12
N ASP A 192 -14.59 30.12 4.27
CA ASP A 192 -13.59 31.19 4.36
C ASP A 192 -12.24 30.79 3.76
N TRP A 193 -11.97 29.48 3.65
CA TRP A 193 -10.71 28.94 3.17
C TRP A 193 -10.91 27.94 2.04
N LEU A 194 -10.00 27.97 1.07
CA LEU A 194 -9.93 27.00 -0.01
C LEU A 194 -8.66 26.17 0.14
N ARG A 195 -8.80 24.87 -0.03
CA ARG A 195 -7.67 23.95 -0.18
C ARG A 195 -7.22 24.00 -1.64
N VAL A 196 -5.92 24.19 -1.84
CA VAL A 196 -5.30 24.32 -3.15
C VAL A 196 -4.12 23.37 -3.29
N TYR A 197 -3.87 22.92 -4.52
CA TYR A 197 -2.64 22.22 -4.84
C TYR A 197 -1.44 23.19 -4.75
N PHE A 198 -0.48 22.86 -3.88
CA PHE A 198 0.77 23.57 -3.69
C PHE A 198 1.78 22.69 -2.96
N GLU A 199 2.93 22.45 -3.59
CA GLU A 199 4.00 21.61 -3.01
C GLU A 199 4.97 22.42 -2.14
N TYR A 200 5.27 21.89 -0.95
CA TYR A 200 6.31 22.41 -0.06
C TYR A 200 6.92 21.29 0.78
N PRO A 201 8.15 21.48 1.32
CA PRO A 201 8.76 20.50 2.22
C PRO A 201 7.95 20.33 3.51
N GLY A 202 7.53 19.10 3.79
CA GLY A 202 6.98 18.65 5.06
C GLY A 202 8.06 18.13 6.01
N ASP A 203 7.63 17.45 7.07
CA ASP A 203 8.51 16.91 8.11
C ASP A 203 9.20 15.62 7.65
N TYR A 204 8.56 14.86 6.75
CA TYR A 204 9.03 13.54 6.28
C TYR A 204 9.14 13.43 4.77
N GLY A 205 8.48 14.31 4.02
CA GLY A 205 8.49 14.35 2.57
C GLY A 205 7.97 15.68 2.03
N THR A 206 7.23 15.63 0.94
CA THR A 206 6.57 16.77 0.30
C THR A 206 5.09 16.75 0.65
N VAL A 207 4.57 17.88 1.11
CA VAL A 207 3.13 18.10 1.25
C VAL A 207 2.63 18.78 -0.01
N ALA A 208 1.57 18.24 -0.63
CA ALA A 208 1.03 18.74 -1.89
C ALA A 208 -0.18 19.69 -1.74
N THR A 209 -0.65 19.93 -0.51
CA THR A 209 -1.84 20.75 -0.22
C THR A 209 -1.49 21.97 0.60
N ALA A 210 -2.07 23.13 0.26
CA ALA A 210 -2.06 24.30 1.14
C ALA A 210 -3.44 24.95 1.22
N TRP A 211 -3.60 25.85 2.18
CA TRP A 211 -4.83 26.61 2.39
C TRP A 211 -4.63 28.09 2.06
N ILE A 212 -5.60 28.66 1.36
CA ILE A 212 -5.65 30.08 1.00
C ILE A 212 -6.99 30.67 1.42
N ASN A 213 -6.97 31.86 2.02
CA ASN A 213 -8.20 32.53 2.42
C ASN A 213 -8.97 33.06 1.19
N GLN A 214 -10.28 32.90 1.14
CA GLN A 214 -11.09 33.30 -0.02
C GLN A 214 -11.03 34.82 -0.29
N SER A 215 -10.85 35.65 0.74
CA SER A 215 -10.87 37.11 0.61
C SER A 215 -9.76 37.68 -0.27
N VAL A 216 -8.68 36.93 -0.51
CA VAL A 216 -7.57 37.34 -1.37
C VAL A 216 -7.72 36.85 -2.82
N LEU A 217 -8.84 36.22 -3.18
CA LEU A 217 -9.11 35.67 -4.51
C LEU A 217 -10.11 36.52 -5.31
N ARG A 218 -10.08 36.40 -6.65
CA ARG A 218 -10.99 37.14 -7.54
C ARG A 218 -12.25 36.34 -7.87
N ASN A 219 -13.43 36.89 -7.56
CA ASN A 219 -14.75 36.39 -8.02
C ASN A 219 -14.90 34.86 -7.93
N VAL A 220 -14.53 34.28 -6.79
CA VAL A 220 -14.57 32.83 -6.59
C VAL A 220 -15.99 32.39 -6.29
N ASN A 221 -16.48 31.39 -7.04
CA ASN A 221 -17.68 30.65 -6.67
C ASN A 221 -17.26 29.28 -6.11
N THR A 222 -17.49 29.06 -4.82
CA THR A 222 -17.19 27.83 -4.09
C THR A 222 -18.32 26.81 -4.10
N ASP A 223 -19.46 27.09 -4.75
CA ASP A 223 -20.66 26.23 -4.73
C ASP A 223 -20.42 24.77 -5.17
N LEU A 224 -19.40 24.55 -6.00
CA LEU A 224 -19.05 23.23 -6.54
C LEU A 224 -17.95 22.51 -5.74
N LEU A 225 -17.33 23.18 -4.76
CA LEU A 225 -16.28 22.57 -3.95
C LEU A 225 -16.88 21.80 -2.76
N PRO A 226 -16.41 20.58 -2.49
CA PRO A 226 -16.81 19.85 -1.30
C PRO A 226 -16.25 20.49 -0.03
N PHE A 227 -16.94 20.26 1.09
CA PHE A 227 -16.46 20.70 2.39
C PHE A 227 -15.40 19.74 2.93
N VAL A 228 -14.22 20.28 3.23
CA VAL A 228 -13.11 19.54 3.83
C VAL A 228 -13.01 19.96 5.29
N ALA A 229 -13.41 19.05 6.18
CA ALA A 229 -13.18 19.14 7.62
C ALA A 229 -11.87 18.44 8.01
N ALA A 230 -11.44 18.61 9.26
CA ALA A 230 -10.19 18.04 9.75
C ALA A 230 -10.19 16.50 9.77
N ASP A 231 -11.36 15.88 9.88
CA ASP A 231 -11.61 14.44 9.92
C ASP A 231 -12.20 13.90 8.61
N SER A 232 -12.28 14.72 7.56
CA SER A 232 -12.77 14.28 6.25
C SER A 232 -11.81 13.31 5.59
N LEU A 233 -12.32 12.13 5.20
CA LEU A 233 -11.56 11.08 4.55
C LEU A 233 -12.15 10.78 3.16
N THR A 234 -11.29 10.56 2.18
CA THR A 234 -11.72 10.09 0.85
C THR A 234 -11.99 8.58 0.87
N PRO A 235 -12.77 8.03 -0.09
CA PRO A 235 -13.04 6.60 -0.16
C PRO A 235 -11.77 5.75 -0.07
N MET A 236 -11.80 4.68 0.73
CA MET A 236 -10.66 3.76 0.91
C MET A 236 -9.37 4.36 1.51
N GLN A 237 -9.37 5.65 1.91
CA GLN A 237 -8.27 6.23 2.70
C GLN A 237 -8.19 5.57 4.08
N LYS A 238 -9.35 5.21 4.63
CA LYS A 238 -9.49 4.29 5.74
C LYS A 238 -9.99 2.96 5.23
N PHE A 239 -9.32 1.88 5.61
CA PHE A 239 -9.74 0.54 5.24
C PHE A 239 -9.40 -0.50 6.30
N TYR A 240 -10.16 -1.57 6.25
CA TYR A 240 -9.99 -2.76 7.07
C TYR A 240 -9.54 -3.89 6.19
N PHE A 241 -8.66 -4.75 6.69
CA PHE A 241 -8.27 -5.91 5.91
C PHE A 241 -7.94 -7.12 6.77
N ASN A 242 -8.05 -8.27 6.13
CA ASN A 242 -7.56 -9.55 6.63
C ASN A 242 -6.96 -10.34 5.46
N ASN A 243 -6.20 -11.39 5.77
CA ASN A 243 -5.71 -12.30 4.75
C ASN A 243 -5.69 -13.75 5.22
N THR A 244 -5.62 -14.65 4.25
CA THR A 244 -5.38 -16.07 4.48
C THR A 244 -3.96 -16.28 5.05
N PHE A 245 -3.83 -17.26 5.95
CA PHE A 245 -2.60 -17.60 6.65
C PHE A 245 -1.83 -18.76 6.02
N GLU A 246 -2.19 -19.14 4.80
CA GLU A 246 -1.58 -20.29 4.14
C GLU A 246 -0.11 -20.02 3.80
N SER A 247 0.73 -21.05 3.89
CA SER A 247 2.12 -20.92 3.46
C SER A 247 2.17 -20.68 1.95
N PRO A 248 3.02 -19.77 1.45
CA PRO A 248 3.08 -19.46 0.04
C PRO A 248 3.45 -20.72 -0.76
N LEU A 249 2.59 -21.08 -1.72
CA LEU A 249 2.81 -22.23 -2.60
C LEU A 249 3.95 -21.97 -3.60
N CYS A 250 4.23 -20.69 -3.89
CA CYS A 250 5.27 -20.27 -4.81
C CYS A 250 6.29 -19.36 -4.10
N PRO A 251 7.60 -19.66 -4.17
CA PRO A 251 8.62 -18.71 -3.75
C PRO A 251 8.45 -17.40 -4.52
N GLY A 252 8.41 -16.28 -3.81
CA GLY A 252 8.27 -14.96 -4.42
C GLY A 252 6.86 -14.43 -4.57
N ALA A 253 5.82 -15.26 -4.43
CA ALA A 253 4.43 -14.81 -4.48
C ALA A 253 3.81 -14.88 -3.08
N PRO A 254 3.36 -13.76 -2.50
CA PRO A 254 2.71 -13.78 -1.20
C PRO A 254 1.36 -14.51 -1.28
N SER A 255 1.03 -15.28 -0.24
CA SER A 255 -0.30 -15.90 -0.07
C SER A 255 -1.39 -14.84 0.17
N GLY A 256 -0.99 -13.77 0.86
CA GLY A 256 -1.78 -12.57 1.02
C GLY A 256 -0.94 -11.39 1.50
N SER A 257 -1.02 -10.28 0.78
CA SER A 257 -0.35 -9.03 1.10
C SER A 257 -1.09 -7.88 0.43
N ILE A 258 -0.98 -6.70 1.02
CA ILE A 258 -1.40 -5.44 0.39
C ILE A 258 -0.15 -4.65 0.07
N LEU A 259 0.06 -4.31 -1.20
CA LEU A 259 1.02 -3.28 -1.60
C LEU A 259 0.32 -1.93 -1.54
N VAL A 260 0.98 -0.95 -0.93
CA VAL A 260 0.52 0.44 -0.88
C VAL A 260 1.62 1.35 -1.41
N GLN A 261 1.33 2.20 -2.39
CA GLN A 261 2.28 3.18 -2.92
C GLN A 261 1.69 4.58 -2.95
N ALA A 262 2.26 5.49 -2.18
CA ALA A 262 2.12 6.91 -2.39
C ALA A 262 2.88 7.38 -3.64
N PRO A 263 2.55 8.55 -4.21
CA PRO A 263 3.48 9.27 -5.06
C PRO A 263 4.82 9.42 -4.34
N LYS A 264 5.91 9.26 -5.08
CA LYS A 264 7.24 9.26 -4.49
C LYS A 264 7.54 10.57 -3.76
N ASP A 265 8.01 10.43 -2.52
CA ASP A 265 8.37 11.51 -1.60
C ASP A 265 7.19 12.43 -1.24
N VAL A 266 5.95 12.00 -1.43
CA VAL A 266 4.74 12.77 -1.06
C VAL A 266 4.11 12.16 0.18
N GLU A 267 3.91 12.99 1.20
CA GLU A 267 3.29 12.60 2.46
C GLU A 267 1.82 12.21 2.25
N THR A 268 1.54 10.91 2.37
CA THR A 268 0.20 10.37 2.16
C THR A 268 -0.32 9.68 3.42
N ASP A 269 -1.49 10.12 3.86
CA ASP A 269 -2.13 9.68 5.10
C ASP A 269 -3.16 8.58 4.86
N LEU A 270 -3.06 7.51 5.65
CA LEU A 270 -3.95 6.36 5.62
C LEU A 270 -4.38 5.96 7.03
N VAL A 271 -5.52 5.29 7.12
CA VAL A 271 -5.99 4.65 8.35
C VAL A 271 -6.20 3.16 8.08
N VAL A 272 -5.32 2.32 8.60
CA VAL A 272 -5.31 0.88 8.30
C VAL A 272 -5.63 0.10 9.57
N ASN A 273 -6.75 -0.63 9.59
CA ASN A 273 -7.22 -1.30 10.82
C ASN A 273 -7.23 -0.34 12.04
N ASP A 274 -7.68 0.90 11.82
CA ASP A 274 -7.69 2.04 12.76
C ASP A 274 -6.33 2.55 13.25
N ALA A 275 -5.23 2.11 12.65
CA ALA A 275 -3.94 2.74 12.87
C ALA A 275 -3.71 3.86 11.86
N ASP A 276 -3.42 5.06 12.36
CA ASP A 276 -2.95 6.17 11.53
C ASP A 276 -1.53 5.85 11.02
N VAL A 277 -1.36 5.88 9.70
CA VAL A 277 -0.10 5.63 9.03
C VAL A 277 0.13 6.71 7.98
N LEU A 278 1.22 7.45 8.10
CA LEU A 278 1.75 8.27 7.02
C LEU A 278 2.81 7.47 6.26
N ILE A 279 2.78 7.51 4.94
CA ILE A 279 3.82 6.94 4.08
C ILE A 279 4.32 7.97 3.08
N THR A 280 5.58 7.83 2.65
CA THR A 280 6.18 8.72 1.63
C THR A 280 6.50 8.02 0.31
N SER A 281 6.41 6.69 0.28
CA SER A 281 6.53 5.91 -0.97
C SER A 281 5.82 4.57 -0.83
N SER A 282 6.54 3.45 -0.68
CA SER A 282 5.98 2.11 -0.84
C SER A 282 6.09 1.29 0.44
N VAL A 283 4.95 0.77 0.89
CA VAL A 283 4.88 -0.16 2.02
C VAL A 283 4.09 -1.40 1.63
N SER A 284 4.26 -2.47 2.40
CA SER A 284 3.36 -3.62 2.35
C SER A 284 2.77 -3.91 3.72
N PHE A 285 1.50 -4.32 3.73
CA PHE A 285 0.80 -4.79 4.92
C PHE A 285 0.45 -6.26 4.78
N ASN A 286 0.51 -6.98 5.89
CA ASN A 286 -0.02 -8.34 6.00
C ASN A 286 -0.43 -8.65 7.44
N ILE A 287 -1.34 -9.59 7.64
CA ILE A 287 -1.64 -10.19 8.93
C ILE A 287 -0.80 -11.49 9.03
N ARG A 288 0.15 -11.55 9.96
CA ARG A 288 1.06 -12.73 10.13
C ARG A 288 0.45 -13.84 10.97
N GLU A 289 -0.26 -13.43 12.00
CA GLU A 289 -0.99 -14.24 12.96
C GLU A 289 -2.37 -13.62 13.10
N PRO A 290 -3.43 -14.35 13.52
CA PRO A 290 -4.82 -13.87 13.46
C PRO A 290 -5.07 -12.46 14.00
N ASN A 291 -4.21 -11.95 14.88
CA ASN A 291 -4.33 -10.67 15.55
C ASN A 291 -3.05 -9.81 15.46
N THR A 292 -2.21 -9.99 14.45
CA THR A 292 -0.97 -9.18 14.32
C THR A 292 -0.83 -8.67 12.89
N MET A 293 -1.03 -7.37 12.72
CA MET A 293 -0.73 -6.66 11.48
C MET A 293 0.76 -6.32 11.45
N GLU A 294 1.42 -6.65 10.36
CA GLU A 294 2.80 -6.25 10.09
C GLU A 294 2.79 -5.19 8.97
N LEU A 295 3.53 -4.10 9.19
CA LEU A 295 3.86 -3.11 8.19
C LEU A 295 5.33 -3.31 7.81
N ARG A 296 5.63 -3.36 6.51
CA ARG A 296 7.00 -3.40 5.97
C ARG A 296 7.23 -2.22 5.04
N VAL A 297 8.32 -1.49 5.23
CA VAL A 297 8.68 -0.38 4.35
C VAL A 297 9.59 -0.87 3.25
N LEU A 298 9.10 -0.81 2.01
CA LEU A 298 9.81 -1.28 0.81
C LEU A 298 10.62 -0.16 0.15
N ASP A 299 10.14 1.08 0.23
CA ASP A 299 10.81 2.29 -0.27
C ASP A 299 10.30 3.50 0.52
N GLY A 300 11.13 4.51 0.71
CA GLY A 300 10.79 5.70 1.51
C GLY A 300 10.74 5.41 3.01
N MET A 301 9.70 5.91 3.69
CA MET A 301 9.47 5.68 5.12
C MET A 301 7.98 5.61 5.47
N ALA A 302 7.69 5.06 6.64
CA ALA A 302 6.38 5.16 7.28
C ALA A 302 6.52 5.87 8.64
N VAL A 303 5.52 6.68 8.98
CA VAL A 303 5.43 7.37 10.27
C VAL A 303 4.15 6.95 10.96
N LEU A 304 4.30 6.50 12.21
CA LEU A 304 3.25 5.91 13.02
C LEU A 304 3.09 6.74 14.28
N CYS A 305 1.86 6.81 14.81
CA CYS A 305 1.56 7.59 16.00
C CYS A 305 2.02 9.05 15.91
N ARG A 306 1.91 9.64 14.71
CA ARG A 306 2.34 11.01 14.43
C ARG A 306 1.73 12.00 15.41
N ASN A 307 2.47 13.04 15.77
CA ASN A 307 2.04 14.07 16.74
C ASN A 307 1.77 13.54 18.15
N THR A 308 2.29 12.36 18.51
CA THR A 308 2.24 11.83 19.87
C THR A 308 3.66 11.68 20.44
N PRO A 309 3.81 11.58 21.78
CA PRO A 309 5.12 11.30 22.39
C PRO A 309 5.73 9.93 22.00
N ASN A 310 4.95 9.05 21.37
CA ASN A 310 5.34 7.71 20.96
C ASN A 310 5.41 7.60 19.42
N GLU A 311 5.68 8.71 18.73
CA GLU A 311 5.89 8.69 17.27
C GLU A 311 7.01 7.72 16.90
N ILE A 312 6.77 6.89 15.89
CA ILE A 312 7.73 5.89 15.40
C ILE A 312 7.92 6.11 13.90
N ILE A 313 9.17 6.33 13.51
CA ILE A 313 9.58 6.40 12.11
C ILE A 313 10.19 5.05 11.73
N VAL A 314 9.61 4.42 10.71
CA VAL A 314 10.05 3.14 10.16
C VAL A 314 10.72 3.42 8.81
N PRO A 315 12.05 3.28 8.70
CA PRO A 315 12.74 3.50 7.43
C PRO A 315 12.64 2.28 6.50
N GLU A 316 13.01 2.48 5.24
CA GLU A 316 13.18 1.42 4.25
C GLU A 316 13.97 0.22 4.80
N GLY A 317 13.50 -0.99 4.51
CA GLY A 317 14.15 -2.23 4.95
C GLY A 317 13.69 -2.74 6.32
N PHE A 318 12.85 -1.99 7.02
CA PHE A 318 12.33 -2.36 8.33
C PHE A 318 10.87 -2.83 8.27
N ALA A 319 10.53 -3.62 9.28
CA ALA A 319 9.18 -4.08 9.56
C ALA A 319 8.81 -3.79 11.02
N ILE A 320 7.52 -3.63 11.29
CA ILE A 320 6.98 -3.37 12.62
C ILE A 320 5.59 -4.02 12.75
N ASP A 321 5.26 -4.43 13.98
CA ASP A 321 4.02 -5.15 14.28
C ASP A 321 3.04 -4.27 15.06
N LEU A 322 1.76 -4.38 14.74
CA LEU A 322 0.64 -3.89 15.55
C LEU A 322 -0.23 -5.08 15.99
N PRO A 323 -0.31 -5.36 17.29
CA PRO A 323 -1.32 -6.26 17.83
C PRO A 323 -2.71 -5.69 17.58
N LEU A 324 -3.51 -6.41 16.80
CA LEU A 324 -4.89 -6.08 16.55
C LEU A 324 -5.77 -6.68 17.65
N ASN A 325 -6.70 -5.88 18.16
CA ASN A 325 -7.74 -6.36 19.06
C ASN A 325 -9.00 -6.67 18.25
N LEU A 326 -8.94 -7.70 17.39
CA LEU A 326 -10.06 -8.07 16.53
C LEU A 326 -11.14 -8.78 17.36
N PRO A 327 -12.41 -8.35 17.31
CA PRO A 327 -13.53 -9.14 17.79
C PRO A 327 -13.54 -10.49 17.05
N LYS A 328 -13.61 -11.60 17.78
CA LYS A 328 -13.40 -12.95 17.20
C LYS A 328 -14.48 -13.44 16.24
N ASP A 329 -15.61 -12.75 16.07
CA ASP A 329 -16.78 -13.28 15.35
C ASP A 329 -17.55 -12.20 14.57
N VAL A 330 -16.86 -11.17 14.05
CA VAL A 330 -17.50 -10.05 13.33
C VAL A 330 -16.97 -9.99 11.89
N GLU A 331 -17.90 -10.00 10.92
CA GLU A 331 -17.61 -9.81 9.48
C GLU A 331 -16.86 -8.49 9.27
N ILE A 332 -15.93 -8.41 8.31
CA ILE A 332 -15.09 -7.21 8.12
C ILE A 332 -15.95 -5.94 7.95
N ALA A 333 -17.11 -6.04 7.30
CA ALA A 333 -18.07 -4.95 7.13
C ALA A 333 -18.73 -4.47 8.45
N ASP A 334 -18.85 -5.34 9.46
CA ASP A 334 -19.49 -5.05 10.74
C ASP A 334 -18.49 -4.78 11.88
N ARG A 335 -17.17 -4.84 11.59
CA ARG A 335 -16.12 -4.60 12.59
C ARG A 335 -16.11 -3.12 12.98
N LEU A 336 -16.94 -2.78 13.96
CA LEU A 336 -16.74 -1.61 14.81
C LEU A 336 -15.52 -1.89 15.67
N PHE A 337 -14.34 -1.57 15.16
CA PHE A 337 -13.11 -1.57 15.92
C PHE A 337 -13.20 -0.51 17.04
N SER A 338 -13.66 -0.94 18.21
CA SER A 338 -13.54 -0.16 19.42
C SER A 338 -12.37 -0.73 20.23
N SER A 339 -11.18 -0.14 20.13
CA SER A 339 -10.06 -0.56 20.97
C SER A 339 -9.10 0.58 21.30
N SER A 340 -8.94 0.81 22.58
CA SER A 340 -8.43 2.00 23.26
C SER A 340 -6.90 2.17 23.32
N ASP A 341 -6.15 1.88 22.26
CA ASP A 341 -4.75 2.35 22.11
C ASP A 341 -4.24 2.10 20.68
N PHE A 342 -4.53 3.04 19.77
CA PHE A 342 -4.14 2.99 18.35
C PHE A 342 -2.63 3.18 18.10
N CYS A 343 -1.84 3.32 19.17
CA CYS A 343 -0.38 3.47 19.15
C CYS A 343 0.32 2.36 19.95
N ALA A 344 0.00 1.10 19.65
CA ALA A 344 0.60 -0.08 20.29
C ALA A 344 1.64 -0.79 19.40
N TRP A 345 2.23 -0.06 18.45
CA TRP A 345 3.24 -0.59 17.54
C TRP A 345 4.48 -1.07 18.29
N GLN A 346 5.00 -2.22 17.91
CA GLN A 346 6.11 -2.90 18.59
C GLN A 346 6.95 -3.74 17.62
N ASN A 347 8.06 -4.27 18.13
CA ASN A 347 8.96 -5.15 17.37
C ASN A 347 9.54 -4.53 16.09
N LEU A 348 9.85 -3.23 16.10
CA LEU A 348 10.59 -2.60 15.01
C LEU A 348 11.90 -3.35 14.78
N ARG A 349 12.07 -3.90 13.57
CA ARG A 349 13.20 -4.76 13.23
C ARG A 349 13.55 -4.65 11.76
N LEU A 350 14.79 -5.01 11.46
CA LEU A 350 15.21 -5.23 10.08
C LEU A 350 14.43 -6.42 9.48
N MET A 351 14.02 -6.29 8.22
CA MET A 351 13.43 -7.41 7.47
C MET A 351 14.44 -8.53 7.28
N THR A 352 13.93 -9.75 7.13
CA THR A 352 14.76 -10.91 6.81
C THR A 352 14.84 -11.12 5.30
N ILE A 353 15.91 -11.77 4.84
CA ILE A 353 16.06 -12.16 3.43
C ILE A 353 14.89 -13.06 2.97
N ALA A 354 14.35 -13.89 3.86
CA ALA A 354 13.21 -14.75 3.56
C ALA A 354 11.92 -13.94 3.33
N GLU A 355 11.71 -12.87 4.10
CA GLU A 355 10.55 -11.97 3.93
C GLU A 355 10.63 -11.23 2.60
N LEU A 356 11.79 -10.67 2.26
CA LEU A 356 12.02 -10.05 0.95
C LEU A 356 11.86 -11.07 -0.18
N GLY A 357 12.36 -12.29 0.01
CA GLY A 357 12.23 -13.38 -0.94
C GLY A 357 10.78 -13.74 -1.26
N ASN A 358 9.83 -13.50 -0.34
CA ASN A 358 8.39 -13.73 -0.54
C ASN A 358 7.67 -12.58 -1.27
N LEU A 359 8.37 -11.46 -1.53
CA LEU A 359 7.82 -10.27 -2.17
C LEU A 359 8.39 -10.02 -3.57
N THR A 360 9.19 -10.93 -4.12
CA THR A 360 9.85 -10.76 -5.43
C THR A 360 8.88 -10.66 -6.61
N LEU A 361 7.62 -11.09 -6.45
CA LEU A 361 6.55 -10.82 -7.42
C LEU A 361 6.30 -9.33 -7.59
N LEU A 362 6.45 -8.53 -6.53
CA LEU A 362 6.18 -7.09 -6.57
C LEU A 362 7.09 -6.36 -7.57
N GLU A 363 8.33 -6.82 -7.73
CA GLU A 363 9.28 -6.27 -8.71
C GLU A 363 8.89 -6.56 -10.17
N GLN A 364 7.98 -7.52 -10.40
CA GLN A 364 7.47 -7.85 -11.74
C GLN A 364 6.27 -6.98 -12.14
N LEU A 365 5.63 -6.29 -11.19
CA LEU A 365 4.52 -5.39 -11.44
C LEU A 365 4.93 -4.26 -12.37
N ARG A 366 4.02 -3.87 -13.26
CA ARG A 366 4.29 -2.88 -14.30
C ARG A 366 3.91 -1.48 -13.83
N THR A 367 4.70 -0.49 -14.23
CA THR A 367 4.49 0.93 -13.84
C THR A 367 3.22 1.55 -14.38
N ASN A 368 2.52 0.92 -15.33
CA ASN A 368 1.23 1.40 -15.79
C ASN A 368 0.09 1.12 -14.80
N VAL A 369 0.25 0.20 -13.85
CA VAL A 369 -0.68 -0.01 -12.71
C VAL A 369 -0.09 0.43 -11.37
N LEU A 370 1.16 0.88 -11.35
CA LEU A 370 1.86 1.40 -10.16
C LEU A 370 2.12 2.91 -10.26
N ASN A 371 2.69 3.50 -9.20
CA ASN A 371 3.22 4.87 -9.23
C ASN A 371 4.70 4.88 -9.62
N GLN A 372 5.45 3.94 -9.04
CA GLN A 372 6.86 3.70 -9.32
C GLN A 372 7.11 2.19 -9.34
N SER A 373 8.17 1.75 -10.04
CA SER A 373 8.60 0.35 -9.97
C SER A 373 8.96 0.00 -8.53
N VAL A 374 8.49 -1.16 -8.05
CA VAL A 374 8.92 -1.68 -6.74
C VAL A 374 10.34 -2.19 -6.86
N THR A 375 11.21 -1.75 -5.95
CA THR A 375 12.54 -2.30 -5.72
C THR A 375 12.58 -2.79 -4.29
N LEU A 376 12.95 -4.04 -4.05
CA LEU A 376 13.01 -4.55 -2.68
C LEU A 376 14.26 -4.04 -1.96
N PRO A 377 14.17 -3.72 -0.65
CA PRO A 377 15.31 -3.25 0.12
C PRO A 377 16.52 -4.19 0.07
N ASN A 378 17.70 -3.62 -0.08
CA ASN A 378 18.93 -4.40 -0.18
C ASN A 378 19.55 -4.66 1.21
N ILE A 379 19.36 -5.87 1.73
CA ILE A 379 19.86 -6.28 3.05
C ILE A 379 21.14 -7.12 2.91
N ILE A 380 22.24 -6.60 3.47
CA ILE A 380 23.56 -7.21 3.43
C ILE A 380 23.89 -7.80 4.80
N CYS A 381 23.96 -9.13 4.87
CA CYS A 381 24.41 -9.86 6.06
C CYS A 381 25.84 -10.37 5.86
N PRO A 382 26.86 -9.80 6.55
CA PRO A 382 28.23 -10.26 6.38
C PRO A 382 28.39 -11.70 6.86
N SER A 383 29.06 -12.54 6.06
CA SER A 383 29.29 -13.96 6.38
C SER A 383 30.46 -14.19 7.35
N ALA A 384 30.83 -13.19 8.15
CA ALA A 384 32.02 -13.23 8.98
C ALA A 384 31.81 -14.08 10.25
N VAL A 385 32.87 -14.73 10.73
CA VAL A 385 32.90 -15.42 12.02
C VAL A 385 32.94 -14.36 13.13
N GLY A 386 31.77 -13.91 13.58
CA GLY A 386 31.57 -12.90 14.61
C GLY A 386 30.15 -12.31 14.55
N PRO A 387 29.71 -11.49 15.53
CA PRO A 387 28.41 -10.83 15.46
C PRO A 387 28.47 -9.66 14.48
N SER A 388 28.43 -9.96 13.18
CA SER A 388 28.15 -8.94 12.17
C SER A 388 26.63 -8.85 11.98
N ALA A 389 26.03 -7.76 12.44
CA ALA A 389 24.62 -7.48 12.17
C ALA A 389 24.41 -7.25 10.66
N CYS A 390 23.26 -7.68 10.16
CA CYS A 390 22.82 -7.32 8.82
C CYS A 390 22.54 -5.81 8.76
N VAL A 391 22.77 -5.19 7.60
CA VAL A 391 22.48 -3.77 7.36
C VAL A 391 21.61 -3.61 6.12
N VAL A 392 20.77 -2.58 6.07
CA VAL A 392 20.07 -2.16 4.85
C VAL A 392 20.90 -1.09 4.15
N THR A 393 20.98 -1.19 2.82
CA THR A 393 21.55 -0.14 1.96
C THR A 393 20.39 0.59 1.28
N ILE A 394 20.36 1.92 1.44
CA ILE A 394 19.34 2.76 0.80
C ILE A 394 19.95 3.36 -0.46
N ASP A 395 19.45 2.97 -1.62
CA ASP A 395 20.01 3.41 -2.90
C ASP A 395 19.58 4.85 -3.24
N ASP A 396 18.35 5.22 -2.89
CA ASP A 396 17.80 6.55 -3.12
C ASP A 396 18.51 7.61 -2.27
N GLN A 397 19.03 8.65 -2.93
CA GLN A 397 19.78 9.71 -2.25
C GLN A 397 18.89 10.60 -1.38
N VAL A 398 17.67 10.93 -1.83
CA VAL A 398 16.74 11.79 -1.10
C VAL A 398 16.29 11.07 0.16
N THR A 399 15.81 9.83 0.04
CA THR A 399 15.39 9.01 1.19
C THR A 399 16.54 8.81 2.18
N ARG A 400 17.76 8.52 1.69
CA ARG A 400 18.94 8.35 2.53
C ARG A 400 19.32 9.62 3.29
N ASP A 401 19.23 10.79 2.66
CA ASP A 401 19.55 12.06 3.30
C ASP A 401 18.50 12.44 4.34
N SER A 402 17.21 12.22 4.04
CA SER A 402 16.12 12.42 5.01
C SER A 402 16.28 11.52 6.23
N ILE A 403 16.59 10.23 6.05
CA ILE A 403 16.81 9.30 7.18
C ILE A 403 18.04 9.72 8.01
N ARG A 404 19.10 10.22 7.37
CA ARG A 404 20.27 10.74 8.08
C ARG A 404 19.92 11.95 8.94
N GLU A 405 19.16 12.89 8.40
CA GLU A 405 18.69 14.06 9.16
C GLU A 405 17.84 13.66 10.37
N LEU A 406 16.93 12.70 10.18
CA LEU A 406 16.09 12.14 11.26
C LEU A 406 16.89 11.33 12.29
N CYS A 407 18.01 10.71 11.90
CA CYS A 407 18.95 10.11 12.82
C CYS A 407 19.74 11.15 13.61
N ASP A 408 20.24 12.20 12.94
CA ASP A 408 21.05 13.26 13.54
C ASP A 408 20.26 14.10 14.55
N ASN A 409 18.96 14.29 14.32
CA ASN A 409 18.07 15.01 15.23
C ASN A 409 17.45 14.12 16.33
N GLY A 410 17.70 12.82 16.29
CA GLY A 410 17.24 11.84 17.28
C GLY A 410 15.78 11.39 17.14
N SER A 411 15.13 11.66 16.01
CA SER A 411 13.77 11.18 15.73
C SER A 411 13.72 9.68 15.43
N ILE A 412 14.79 9.13 14.86
CA ILE A 412 14.99 7.68 14.69
C ILE A 412 15.93 7.17 15.79
N SER A 413 15.58 6.03 16.39
CA SER A 413 16.41 5.43 17.44
C SER A 413 17.82 5.06 16.94
N GLU A 414 18.83 5.23 17.80
CA GLU A 414 20.24 4.93 17.47
C GLU A 414 20.43 3.50 16.95
N GLN A 415 19.69 2.52 17.50
CA GLN A 415 19.73 1.12 17.07
C GLN A 415 19.29 0.92 15.61
N VAL A 416 18.31 1.70 15.15
CA VAL A 416 17.86 1.67 13.76
C VAL A 416 18.89 2.37 12.86
N CYS A 417 19.38 3.53 13.29
CA CYS A 417 20.38 4.31 12.55
C CYS A 417 21.69 3.53 12.31
N GLU A 418 22.13 2.70 13.25
CA GLU A 418 23.34 1.86 13.09
C GLU A 418 23.22 0.80 11.98
N LEU A 419 21.98 0.42 11.63
CA LEU A 419 21.68 -0.62 10.65
C LEU A 419 21.42 -0.08 9.24
N VAL A 420 21.31 1.24 9.07
CA VAL A 420 21.09 1.91 7.78
C VAL A 420 22.43 2.39 7.19
N ARG A 421 22.65 2.17 5.88
CA ARG A 421 23.90 2.53 5.17
C ARG A 421 23.68 3.44 3.97
#